data_AF-A0A2K3LET3-F1
#
_entry.id   AF-A0A2K3LET3-F1
#
_cell.length_a   1.000
_cell.length_b   1.000
_cell.length_c   1.000
_cell.angle_alpha   90.00
_cell.angle_beta   90.00
_cell.angle_gamma   90.00
#
_symmetry.space_group_name_H-M   'P 1'
#
loop_
_entity.id
_entity.type
_entity.pdbx_description
1 polymer ?
#
loop_
_entity_poly.entity_id
_entity_poly.type
_entity_poly.pdbx_seq_one_letter_code
_entity_poly.pdbx_strand_id
1 'polypeptide(L)'
;MNSTLKLKSEESSGQLQLVEREDMEDVSIDVEKLILQGIGASDVNKLRNAGIFTCNVLMNLTGIKGLSEAKFDKMREAAEKLVVSDAPLK
;
A
#
# COMPACT_ATOMS: atom_id res chain seq x y z
N MET A 1 -26.30 -14.20 -61.33
CA MET A 1 -26.47 -14.68 -59.95
C MET A 1 -25.09 -14.75 -59.31
N ASN A 2 -24.59 -13.64 -58.75
CA ASN A 2 -23.43 -13.52 -57.85
C ASN A 2 -22.59 -12.27 -58.21
N SER A 3 -21.99 -11.52 -57.30
CA SER A 3 -22.21 -11.27 -55.87
C SER A 3 -21.32 -10.06 -55.61
N THR A 4 -21.89 -9.02 -55.02
CA THR A 4 -21.19 -7.81 -54.58
C THR A 4 -20.01 -8.17 -53.68
N LEU A 5 -18.79 -7.97 -54.17
CA LEU A 5 -17.57 -7.99 -53.35
C LEU A 5 -17.53 -6.71 -52.51
N LYS A 6 -18.19 -6.77 -51.35
CA LYS A 6 -18.05 -5.77 -50.30
C LYS A 6 -16.89 -6.20 -49.41
N LEU A 7 -15.67 -5.91 -49.83
CA LEU A 7 -14.51 -5.95 -48.94
C LEU A 7 -14.65 -4.76 -47.99
N LYS A 8 -15.11 -5.04 -46.77
CA LYS A 8 -15.02 -4.11 -45.66
C LYS A 8 -14.34 -4.82 -44.49
N SER A 9 -13.28 -4.17 -44.04
CA SER A 9 -12.44 -4.39 -42.89
C SER A 9 -13.07 -5.13 -41.71
N GLU A 10 -12.26 -5.99 -41.08
CA GLU A 10 -12.09 -5.92 -39.63
C GLU A 10 -10.71 -6.50 -39.28
N GLU A 11 -9.74 -5.59 -39.22
CA GLU A 11 -8.59 -5.75 -38.35
C GLU A 11 -9.12 -5.68 -36.92
N SER A 12 -9.12 -6.81 -36.22
CA SER A 12 -9.25 -6.83 -34.77
C SER A 12 -8.13 -7.69 -34.20
N SER A 13 -6.91 -7.16 -34.34
CA SER A 13 -5.85 -7.43 -33.39
C SER A 13 -6.05 -6.48 -32.21
N GLY A 14 -6.74 -6.95 -31.17
CA GLY A 14 -6.85 -6.26 -29.88
C GLY A 14 -6.66 -7.31 -28.79
N GLN A 15 -5.41 -7.61 -28.43
CA GLN A 15 -4.74 -7.08 -27.24
C GLN A 15 -4.98 -7.98 -26.02
N LEU A 16 -3.96 -8.80 -25.75
CA LEU A 16 -3.72 -9.42 -24.46
C LEU A 16 -3.53 -8.33 -23.38
N GLN A 17 -3.84 -8.72 -22.13
CA GLN A 17 -3.56 -8.02 -20.86
C GLN A 17 -4.52 -6.89 -20.49
N LEU A 18 -5.26 -7.07 -19.39
CA LEU A 18 -4.85 -6.58 -18.08
C LEU A 18 -5.50 -7.48 -17.03
N VAL A 19 -4.69 -8.24 -16.29
CA VAL A 19 -5.10 -8.66 -14.94
C VAL A 19 -5.15 -7.36 -14.16
N GLU A 20 -6.35 -6.84 -13.93
CA GLU A 20 -6.58 -5.81 -12.91
C GLU A 20 -6.16 -6.46 -11.60
N ARG A 21 -4.89 -6.28 -11.25
CA ARG A 21 -4.45 -6.42 -9.87
C ARG A 21 -5.21 -5.33 -9.16
N GLU A 22 -6.34 -5.73 -8.56
CA GLU A 22 -7.19 -4.93 -7.69
C GLU A 22 -6.26 -3.94 -6.99
N ASP A 23 -6.44 -2.66 -7.30
CA ASP A 23 -5.73 -1.54 -6.69
C ASP A 23 -5.75 -1.81 -5.18
N MET A 24 -4.63 -2.30 -4.65
CA MET A 24 -4.40 -2.39 -3.24
C MET A 24 -4.34 -0.93 -2.83
N GLU A 25 -5.51 -0.35 -2.50
CA GLU A 25 -5.64 1.03 -2.06
C GLU A 25 -4.54 1.22 -1.03
N ASP A 26 -3.52 1.98 -1.42
CA ASP A 26 -2.35 2.27 -0.62
C ASP A 26 -2.90 3.07 0.57
N VAL A 27 -3.37 2.34 1.59
CA VAL A 27 -3.92 2.87 2.83
C VAL A 27 -2.74 3.53 3.52
N SER A 28 -2.54 4.79 3.14
CA SER A 28 -1.44 5.63 3.57
C SER A 28 -1.75 6.16 4.95
N ILE A 29 -1.70 5.27 5.94
CA ILE A 29 -1.92 5.61 7.34
C ILE A 29 -0.71 6.36 7.84
N ASP A 30 -0.91 7.53 8.41
CA ASP A 30 0.15 8.28 9.06
C ASP A 30 0.69 7.57 10.30
N VAL A 31 2.00 7.68 10.51
CA VAL A 31 2.65 7.20 11.74
C VAL A 31 2.11 7.87 13.00
N GLU A 32 1.44 9.02 12.88
CA GLU A 32 0.76 9.66 14.00
C GLU A 32 -0.40 8.82 14.55
N LYS A 33 -1.09 8.02 13.71
CA LYS A 33 -2.11 7.08 14.19
C LYS A 33 -1.53 5.99 15.09
N LEU A 34 -0.21 5.72 15.03
CA LEU A 34 0.45 4.81 15.97
C LEU A 34 0.37 5.31 17.41
N ILE A 35 0.33 6.63 17.62
CA ILE A 35 0.16 7.21 18.97
C ILE A 35 -1.17 6.75 19.58
N LEU A 36 -2.22 6.62 18.75
CA LEU A 36 -3.53 6.12 19.16
C LEU A 36 -3.52 4.64 19.53
N GLN A 37 -2.57 3.87 18.98
CA GLN A 37 -2.33 2.46 19.36
C GLN A 37 -1.48 2.32 20.63
N GLY A 38 -1.06 3.43 21.24
CA GLY A 38 -0.22 3.42 22.45
C GLY A 38 1.29 3.50 22.16
N ILE A 39 1.70 3.83 20.94
CA ILE A 39 3.11 4.13 20.63
C ILE A 39 3.47 5.51 21.20
N GLY A 40 4.65 5.63 21.81
CA GLY A 40 5.12 6.90 22.35
C GLY A 40 5.37 7.93 21.25
N ALA A 41 4.91 9.17 21.46
CA ALA A 41 5.16 10.28 20.52
C ALA A 41 6.65 10.51 20.22
N SER A 42 7.54 10.20 21.16
CA SER A 42 9.00 10.22 20.92
C SER A 42 9.43 9.23 19.84
N ASP A 43 8.85 8.03 19.80
CA ASP A 43 9.19 7.01 18.80
C ASP A 43 8.62 7.41 17.42
N VAL A 44 7.43 8.03 17.38
CA VAL A 44 6.87 8.64 16.16
C VAL A 44 7.70 9.82 15.65
N ASN A 45 8.23 10.65 16.55
CA ASN A 45 9.12 11.73 16.15
C ASN A 45 10.44 11.21 15.55
N LYS A 46 10.94 10.04 16.03
CA LYS A 46 12.10 9.36 15.43
C LYS A 46 11.79 8.80 14.04
N LEU A 47 10.61 8.21 13.83
CA LEU A 47 10.13 7.80 12.51
C LEU A 47 10.20 8.97 11.53
N ARG A 48 9.62 10.10 11.92
CA ARG A 48 9.59 11.31 11.12
C ARG A 48 10.99 11.86 10.84
N ASN A 49 11.87 11.81 11.83
CA ASN A 49 13.28 12.22 11.68
C ASN A 49 14.05 11.28 10.72
N ALA A 50 13.68 10.01 10.69
CA ALA A 50 14.19 9.03 9.72
C ALA A 50 13.55 9.15 8.32
N GLY A 51 12.58 10.05 8.13
CA GLY A 51 11.87 10.24 6.85
C GLY A 51 10.66 9.31 6.67
N ILE A 52 10.18 8.67 7.74
CA ILE A 52 9.05 7.73 7.73
C ILE A 52 7.83 8.48 8.25
N PHE A 53 6.93 8.81 7.33
CA PHE A 53 5.69 9.55 7.64
C PHE A 53 4.46 8.65 7.62
N THR A 54 4.53 7.49 6.96
CA THR A 54 3.41 6.55 6.83
C THR A 54 3.76 5.15 7.33
N CYS A 55 2.75 4.44 7.83
CA CYS A 55 2.79 3.05 8.25
C CYS A 55 3.18 2.10 7.11
N ASN A 56 2.83 2.42 5.86
CA ASN A 56 3.26 1.62 4.71
C ASN A 56 4.79 1.61 4.59
N VAL A 57 5.44 2.77 4.71
CA VAL A 57 6.90 2.86 4.71
C VAL A 57 7.49 2.12 5.92
N LEU A 58 6.88 2.24 7.10
CA LEU A 58 7.29 1.47 8.28
C LEU A 58 7.23 -0.04 8.05
N MET A 59 6.15 -0.58 7.45
CA MET A 59 5.98 -2.01 7.19
C MET A 59 6.98 -2.56 6.19
N ASN A 60 7.37 -1.73 5.22
CA ASN A 60 8.41 -2.09 4.24
C ASN A 60 9.83 -2.01 4.80
N LEU A 61 10.00 -1.55 6.05
CA LEU A 61 11.29 -1.50 6.72
C LEU A 61 11.44 -2.67 7.70
N THR A 62 12.67 -3.17 7.84
CA THR A 62 13.01 -4.20 8.82
C THR A 62 13.58 -3.62 10.12
N GLY A 63 13.72 -2.29 10.19
CA GLY A 63 14.22 -1.60 11.38
C GLY A 63 14.56 -0.13 11.12
N ILE A 64 14.71 0.63 12.21
CA ILE A 64 15.02 2.07 12.16
C ILE A 64 16.25 2.35 13.02
N LYS A 65 17.20 3.08 12.45
CA LYS A 65 18.43 3.48 13.13
C LYS A 65 18.10 4.33 14.37
N GLY A 66 18.55 3.89 15.56
CA GLY A 66 18.30 4.60 16.83
C GLY A 66 17.02 4.20 17.56
N LEU A 67 16.35 3.14 17.11
CA LEU A 67 15.27 2.43 17.81
C LEU A 67 15.72 1.01 18.14
N SER A 68 15.30 0.48 19.29
CA SER A 68 15.50 -0.92 19.64
C SER A 68 14.51 -1.80 18.88
N GLU A 69 14.92 -3.01 18.51
CA GLU A 69 14.07 -3.97 17.80
C GLU A 69 12.73 -4.20 18.50
N ALA A 70 12.71 -4.39 19.83
CA ALA A 70 11.49 -4.56 20.61
C ALA A 70 10.49 -3.37 20.54
N LYS A 71 10.99 -2.15 20.28
CA LYS A 71 10.13 -0.98 20.06
C LYS A 71 9.63 -0.95 18.63
N PHE A 72 10.50 -1.24 17.67
CA PHE A 72 10.16 -1.31 16.27
C PHE A 72 9.07 -2.37 16.01
N ASP A 73 9.20 -3.54 16.63
CA ASP A 73 8.24 -4.65 16.49
C ASP A 73 6.84 -4.25 16.98
N LYS A 74 6.75 -3.61 18.16
CA LYS A 74 5.50 -3.05 18.68
C LYS A 74 4.87 -2.00 17.76
N MET A 75 5.70 -1.14 17.18
CA MET A 75 5.24 -0.11 16.24
C MET A 75 4.73 -0.74 14.95
N ARG A 76 5.41 -1.78 14.45
CA ARG A 76 4.99 -2.53 13.27
C ARG A 76 3.69 -3.28 13.50
N GLU A 77 3.54 -3.95 14.64
CA GLU A 77 2.30 -4.63 15.02
C GLU A 77 1.13 -3.64 15.11
N ALA A 78 1.36 -2.48 15.76
CA ALA A 78 0.37 -1.41 15.83
C ALA A 78 0.00 -0.85 14.43
N ALA A 79 0.99 -0.70 13.55
CA ALA A 79 0.78 -0.27 12.18
C ALA A 79 -0.04 -1.29 11.39
N GLU A 80 0.29 -2.58 11.51
CA GLU A 80 -0.37 -3.68 10.81
C GLU A 80 -1.83 -3.74 11.22
N LYS A 81 -2.09 -3.64 12.52
CA LYS A 81 -3.44 -3.57 13.06
C LYS A 81 -4.22 -2.37 12.53
N LEU A 82 -3.59 -1.20 12.40
CA LEU A 82 -4.21 -0.01 11.83
C LEU A 82 -4.56 -0.23 10.35
N VAL A 83 -3.63 -0.73 9.54
CA VAL A 83 -3.86 -0.98 8.10
C VAL A 83 -4.96 -2.01 7.89
N VAL A 84 -5.01 -3.08 8.69
CA VAL A 84 -6.09 -4.07 8.64
C VAL A 84 -7.44 -3.48 9.07
N SER A 85 -7.44 -2.53 10.01
CA SER A 85 -8.67 -1.89 10.51
C SER A 85 -9.23 -0.82 9.55
N ASP A 86 -8.36 -0.16 8.79
CA ASP A 86 -8.72 0.90 7.82
C ASP A 86 -8.87 0.33 6.40
N ALA A 87 -8.39 -0.90 6.14
CA ALA A 87 -8.60 -1.59 4.87
C ALA A 87 -10.09 -1.89 4.67
N PRO A 88 -10.68 -1.55 3.51
CA PRO A 88 -12.05 -1.92 3.21
C PRO A 88 -12.16 -3.44 3.23
N LEU A 89 -13.00 -3.94 4.13
CA LEU A 89 -13.38 -5.34 4.20
C LEU A 89 -13.79 -5.80 2.79
N LYS A 90 -13.02 -6.75 2.25
CA LYS A 90 -13.33 -7.47 1.00
C LYS A 90 -14.65 -8.23 1.11
#